data_AF-A0A2A4W8Y5-F1
#
_entry.id   AF-A0A2A4W8Y5-F1
#
_cell.length_a   1.000
_cell.length_b   1.000
_cell.length_c   1.000
_cell.angle_alpha   90.00
_cell.angle_beta   90.00
_cell.angle_gamma   90.00
#
_symmetry.space_group_name_H-M   'P 1'
#
loop_
_entity.id
_entity.type
_entity.pdbx_description
1 polymer ?
#
loop_
_entity_poly.entity_id
_entity_poly.type
_entity_poly.pdbx_seq_one_letter_code
_entity_poly.pdbx_strand_id
1 'polypeptide(L)'
;MIVTESTTLVDGDAPKWDIALEGLVNDTYRMKGADLNIDDFQKLAVDNRIRFDDIMVTMFELCIYSEWQYKNDQGVVNITRKTLDELFVNGRLQEKDMHDFSGNWVPLA
;
A
#
# COMPACT_ATOMS: atom_id res chain seq x y z
N MET A 1 31.34 -34.55 16.78
CA MET A 1 31.03 -33.11 16.57
C MET A 1 29.89 -33.08 15.58
N ILE A 2 28.65 -32.94 16.05
CA ILE A 2 27.48 -32.91 15.18
C ILE A 2 27.27 -31.44 14.83
N VAL A 3 27.42 -31.12 13.55
CA VAL A 3 27.13 -29.79 13.02
C VAL A 3 25.62 -29.70 12.92
N THR A 4 24.98 -28.95 13.83
CA THR A 4 23.59 -28.53 13.65
C THR A 4 23.58 -27.46 12.57
N GLU A 5 23.19 -27.83 11.36
CA GLU A 5 22.71 -26.88 10.37
C GLU A 5 21.43 -26.24 10.93
N SER A 6 21.56 -25.03 11.43
CA SER A 6 20.43 -24.13 11.61
C SER A 6 19.97 -23.72 10.22
N THR A 7 18.96 -24.41 9.69
CA THR A 7 18.19 -23.97 8.53
C THR A 7 17.65 -22.58 8.82
N THR A 8 18.33 -21.56 8.28
CA THR A 8 17.78 -20.22 8.15
C THR A 8 16.58 -20.31 7.23
N LEU A 9 15.38 -20.09 7.79
CA LEU A 9 14.18 -19.90 7.01
C LEU A 9 14.42 -18.74 6.05
N VAL A 10 14.28 -19.01 4.76
CA VAL A 10 14.33 -18.01 3.70
C VAL A 10 13.13 -17.08 3.89
N ASP A 11 13.37 -15.83 4.28
CA ASP A 11 12.38 -14.73 4.36
C ASP A 11 11.93 -14.26 2.95
N GLY A 12 11.67 -15.21 2.04
CA GLY A 12 11.58 -14.96 0.60
C GLY A 12 10.17 -14.93 -0.02
N ASP A 13 9.15 -15.49 0.64
CA ASP A 13 7.86 -15.77 0.00
C ASP A 13 6.64 -15.04 0.58
N ALA A 14 6.83 -14.27 1.66
CA ALA A 14 5.74 -13.49 2.24
C ALA A 14 5.64 -12.10 1.57
N PRO A 15 4.43 -11.68 1.13
CA PRO A 15 4.18 -10.32 0.68
C PRO A 15 4.67 -9.28 1.69
N LYS A 16 5.15 -8.13 1.18
CA LYS A 16 5.66 -7.04 2.04
C LYS A 16 4.55 -6.16 2.61
N TRP A 17 3.31 -6.41 2.21
CA TRP A 17 2.12 -5.68 2.65
C TRP A 17 1.16 -6.58 3.44
N ASP A 18 0.14 -5.97 4.02
CA ASP A 18 -0.93 -6.69 4.69
C ASP A 18 -1.94 -7.25 3.67
N ILE A 19 -1.98 -8.58 3.55
CA ILE A 19 -2.86 -9.30 2.62
C ILE A 19 -4.34 -9.07 2.92
N ALA A 20 -4.71 -8.84 4.19
CA ALA A 20 -6.09 -8.54 4.53
C ALA A 20 -6.48 -7.14 4.02
N LEU A 21 -5.56 -6.17 4.11
CA LEU A 21 -5.78 -4.83 3.57
C LEU A 21 -5.83 -4.82 2.04
N GLU A 22 -4.96 -5.58 1.36
CA GLU A 22 -5.07 -5.77 -0.08
C GLU A 22 -6.45 -6.30 -0.49
N GLY A 23 -6.91 -7.38 0.17
CA GLY A 23 -8.23 -7.96 -0.09
C GLY A 23 -9.35 -6.92 0.08
N LEU A 24 -9.30 -6.15 1.16
CA LEU A 24 -10.27 -5.12 1.47
C LEU A 24 -10.28 -3.99 0.43
N VAL A 25 -9.11 -3.53 -0.01
CA VAL A 25 -9.03 -2.47 -1.02
C VAL A 25 -9.51 -2.97 -2.38
N ASN A 26 -9.15 -4.20 -2.75
CA ASN A 26 -9.64 -4.85 -3.96
C ASN A 26 -11.17 -4.99 -3.98
N ASP A 27 -11.78 -5.37 -2.85
CA ASP A 27 -13.25 -5.39 -2.70
C ASP A 27 -13.85 -4.00 -2.86
N THR A 28 -13.22 -2.99 -2.24
CA THR A 28 -13.67 -1.58 -2.32
C THR A 28 -13.67 -1.08 -3.76
N TYR A 29 -12.60 -1.35 -4.52
CA TYR A 29 -12.51 -1.02 -5.94
C TYR A 29 -13.59 -1.74 -6.76
N ARG A 30 -13.78 -3.05 -6.57
CA ARG A 30 -14.82 -3.82 -7.26
C ARG A 30 -16.23 -3.30 -6.98
N MET A 31 -16.52 -2.93 -5.73
CA MET A 31 -17.81 -2.40 -5.32
C MET A 31 -18.07 -1.00 -5.87
N LYS A 32 -17.03 -0.14 -5.90
CA LYS A 32 -17.13 1.21 -6.45
C LYS A 32 -17.27 1.19 -7.99
N GLY A 33 -16.57 0.26 -8.66
CA GLY A 33 -16.54 0.15 -10.12
C GLY A 33 -15.80 1.29 -10.82
N ALA A 34 -14.94 2.00 -10.09
CA ALA A 34 -14.14 3.12 -10.57
C ALA A 34 -12.84 3.22 -9.77
N ASP A 35 -11.84 3.94 -10.30
CA ASP A 35 -10.58 4.24 -9.64
C ASP A 35 -10.81 4.76 -8.21
N LEU A 36 -9.93 4.35 -7.30
CA LEU A 36 -9.95 4.81 -5.91
C LEU A 36 -9.14 6.09 -5.77
N ASN A 37 -9.53 6.95 -4.85
CA ASN A 37 -8.79 8.14 -4.45
C ASN A 37 -8.58 8.14 -2.94
N ILE A 38 -7.94 9.20 -2.43
CA ILE A 38 -7.63 9.32 -1.01
C ILE A 38 -8.88 9.36 -0.11
N ASP A 39 -9.97 9.96 -0.58
CA ASP A 39 -11.23 10.04 0.17
C ASP A 39 -11.84 8.65 0.34
N ASP A 40 -11.72 7.76 -0.66
CA ASP A 40 -12.16 6.38 -0.55
C ASP A 40 -11.37 5.62 0.52
N PHE A 41 -10.05 5.82 0.58
CA PHE A 41 -9.21 5.18 1.59
C PHE A 41 -9.45 5.73 3.00
N GLN A 42 -9.67 7.03 3.14
CA GLN A 42 -10.09 7.63 4.41
C GLN A 42 -11.43 7.06 4.86
N LYS A 43 -12.40 6.97 3.95
CA LYS A 43 -13.69 6.33 4.23
C LYS A 43 -13.52 4.86 4.62
N LEU A 44 -12.68 4.12 3.91
CA LEU A 44 -12.40 2.72 4.19
C LEU A 44 -11.80 2.52 5.58
N ALA A 45 -10.88 3.40 5.97
CA ALA A 45 -10.27 3.43 7.30
C ALA A 45 -11.34 3.61 8.39
N VAL A 46 -12.22 4.60 8.23
CA VAL A 46 -13.31 4.89 9.18
C VAL A 46 -14.29 3.73 9.27
N ASP A 47 -14.76 3.22 8.12
CA ASP A 47 -15.79 2.19 8.06
C ASP A 47 -15.32 0.87 8.70
N ASN A 48 -14.02 0.56 8.60
CA ASN A 48 -13.43 -0.69 9.14
C ASN A 48 -12.65 -0.50 10.44
N ARG A 49 -12.58 0.72 10.99
CA ARG A 49 -11.77 1.08 12.17
C ARG A 49 -10.29 0.70 12.01
N ILE A 50 -9.78 0.83 10.79
CA ILE A 50 -8.38 0.62 10.43
C ILE A 50 -7.69 1.98 10.41
N ARG A 51 -6.39 2.02 10.68
CA ARG A 51 -5.67 3.28 10.56
C ARG A 51 -5.46 3.62 9.09
N PHE A 52 -5.68 4.88 8.75
CA PHE A 52 -5.50 5.37 7.39
C PHE A 52 -4.06 5.18 6.89
N ASP A 53 -3.05 5.38 7.75
CA ASP A 53 -1.66 5.17 7.37
C ASP A 53 -1.30 3.71 7.07
N ASP A 54 -1.89 2.73 7.77
CA ASP A 54 -1.67 1.31 7.46
C ASP A 54 -2.24 0.93 6.07
N ILE A 55 -3.39 1.51 5.70
CA ILE A 55 -3.96 1.37 4.35
C ILE A 55 -3.02 2.01 3.32
N MET A 56 -2.57 3.24 3.57
CA MET A 56 -1.68 3.92 2.63
C MET A 56 -0.36 3.18 2.45
N VAL A 57 0.28 2.70 3.53
CA VAL A 57 1.48 1.86 3.43
C VAL A 57 1.23 0.66 2.53
N THR A 58 0.10 -0.04 2.70
CA THR A 58 -0.29 -1.16 1.83
C THR A 58 -0.41 -0.72 0.37
N MET A 59 -1.04 0.42 0.09
CA MET A 59 -1.15 0.95 -1.28
C MET A 59 0.20 1.28 -1.90
N PHE A 60 1.11 1.89 -1.14
CA PHE A 60 2.47 2.16 -1.62
C PHE A 60 3.22 0.87 -1.93
N GLU A 61 3.13 -0.14 -1.06
CA GLU A 61 3.73 -1.45 -1.30
C GLU A 61 3.17 -2.12 -2.56
N LEU A 62 1.84 -2.14 -2.74
CA LEU A 62 1.21 -2.68 -3.94
C LEU A 62 1.70 -1.97 -5.21
N CYS A 63 1.92 -0.66 -5.17
CA CYS A 63 2.53 0.06 -6.29
C CYS A 63 4.01 -0.29 -6.51
N ILE A 64 4.80 -0.41 -5.44
CA ILE A 64 6.22 -0.80 -5.52
C ILE A 64 6.37 -2.17 -6.18
N TYR A 65 5.44 -3.10 -5.90
CA TYR A 65 5.43 -4.45 -6.44
C TYR A 65 4.63 -4.61 -7.74
N SER A 66 4.18 -3.50 -8.36
CA SER A 66 3.45 -3.50 -9.63
C SER A 66 2.12 -4.26 -9.62
N GLU A 67 1.47 -4.37 -8.46
CA GLU A 67 0.10 -4.87 -8.32
C GLU A 67 -0.93 -3.75 -8.58
N TRP A 68 -0.56 -2.52 -8.21
CA TRP A 68 -1.37 -1.31 -8.37
C TRP A 68 -0.56 -0.18 -9.01
N GLN A 69 -1.23 0.85 -9.50
CA GLN A 69 -0.58 2.07 -9.99
C GLN A 69 -1.29 3.31 -9.47
N TYR A 70 -0.49 4.34 -9.20
CA TYR A 70 -0.96 5.69 -8.87
C TYR A 70 -0.86 6.60 -10.10
N LYS A 71 -1.89 7.41 -10.32
CA LYS A 71 -1.98 8.40 -11.40
C LYS A 71 -2.40 9.75 -10.85
N ASN A 72 -1.66 10.79 -11.19
CA ASN A 72 -2.06 12.18 -10.93
C ASN A 72 -2.41 12.90 -12.24
N ASP A 73 -2.54 14.23 -12.17
CA ASP A 73 -2.79 15.11 -13.31
C ASP A 73 -1.67 15.07 -14.38
N GLN A 74 -0.47 14.63 -14.01
CA GLN A 74 0.68 14.44 -14.90
C GLN A 74 0.74 13.03 -15.52
N GLY A 75 -0.13 12.12 -15.11
CA GLY A 75 -0.19 10.74 -15.61
C GLY A 75 0.26 9.71 -14.55
N VAL A 76 0.80 8.58 -15.00
CA VAL A 76 1.28 7.51 -14.11
C VAL A 76 2.53 7.97 -13.38
N VAL A 77 2.50 7.90 -12.05
CA VAL A 77 3.64 8.21 -11.19
C VAL A 77 4.24 6.92 -10.69
N ASN A 78 5.55 6.74 -10.91
CA ASN A 78 6.26 5.57 -10.41
C ASN A 78 6.52 5.72 -8.90
N ILE A 79 5.76 4.98 -8.10
CA ILE A 79 5.95 4.89 -6.66
C ILE A 79 7.12 3.93 -6.39
N THR A 80 8.13 4.40 -5.66
CA THR A 80 9.33 3.60 -5.35
C THR A 80 9.48 3.37 -3.86
N ARG A 81 10.32 2.39 -3.47
CA ARG A 81 10.73 2.20 -2.07
C ARG A 81 11.25 3.50 -1.44
N LYS A 82 12.06 4.24 -2.20
CA LYS A 82 12.61 5.54 -1.77
C LYS A 82 11.49 6.56 -1.47
N THR A 83 10.46 6.62 -2.31
CA THR A 83 9.29 7.49 -2.10
C THR A 83 8.62 7.18 -0.76
N LEU A 84 8.41 5.89 -0.47
CA LEU A 84 7.80 5.47 0.78
C LEU A 84 8.70 5.79 1.99
N ASP A 85 9.98 5.46 1.91
CA ASP A 85 10.95 5.69 3.00
C ASP A 85 11.08 7.19 3.35
N GLU A 86 11.01 8.08 2.36
CA GLU A 86 11.06 9.54 2.56
C GLU A 86 9.81 10.09 3.28
N LEU A 87 8.65 9.44 3.11
CA LEU A 87 7.40 9.81 3.78
C LEU A 87 7.30 9.24 5.21
N PHE A 88 8.12 8.25 5.54
CA PHE A 88 8.14 7.59 6.85
C PHE A 88 8.83 8.47 7.90
N VAL A 89 8.09 9.40 8.50
CA VAL A 89 8.57 10.23 9.61
C VAL A 89 8.21 9.60 10.94
N ASN A 90 9.21 9.29 11.76
CA ASN A 90 9.04 8.62 13.07
C ASN A 90 8.29 7.27 12.99
N GLY A 91 8.51 6.52 11.91
CA GLY A 91 7.91 5.19 11.73
C GLY A 91 6.44 5.22 11.30
N ARG A 92 5.92 6.36 10.83
CA ARG A 92 4.54 6.52 10.36
C ARG A 92 4.46 7.42 9.13
N LEU A 93 3.48 7.17 8.28
CA LEU A 93 3.03 8.16 7.30
C LEU A 93 2.22 9.24 8.03
N GLN A 94 2.43 10.50 7.67
CA GLN A 94 1.64 11.60 8.19
C GLN A 94 0.53 11.91 7.21
N GLU A 95 -0.70 12.08 7.71
CA GLU A 95 -1.87 12.37 6.88
C GLU A 95 -1.66 13.58 5.95
N LYS A 96 -1.00 14.62 6.45
CA LYS A 96 -0.68 15.82 5.67
C LYS A 96 0.14 15.53 4.39
N ASP A 97 1.02 14.53 4.44
CA ASP A 97 1.90 14.18 3.33
C ASP A 97 1.17 13.26 2.34
N MET A 98 0.03 12.68 2.75
CA MET A 98 -0.82 11.88 1.86
C MET A 98 -1.65 12.75 0.91
N HIS A 99 -1.86 14.04 1.21
CA HIS A 99 -2.58 14.96 0.32
C HIS A 99 -1.89 15.12 -1.04
N ASP A 100 -0.56 14.95 -1.10
CA ASP A 100 0.22 14.95 -2.34
C ASP A 100 -0.13 13.75 -3.25
N PHE A 101 -0.85 12.75 -2.73
CA PHE A 101 -1.29 11.54 -3.42
C PHE A 101 -2.81 11.49 -3.65
N SER A 102 -3.44 12.66 -3.81
CA SER A 102 -4.88 12.84 -4.06
C SER A 102 -5.38 12.44 -5.47
N GLY A 103 -4.53 11.74 -6.22
CA GLY A 103 -4.86 11.23 -7.55
C GLY A 103 -5.63 9.92 -7.51
N ASN A 104 -5.61 9.19 -8.63
CA ASN A 104 -6.32 7.94 -8.83
C ASN A 104 -5.40 6.73 -8.63
N TRP A 105 -5.94 5.72 -7.98
CA TRP A 105 -5.31 4.45 -7.67
C TRP A 105 -6.12 3.34 -8.33
N VAL A 106 -5.45 2.50 -9.11
CA VAL A 106 -6.09 1.45 -9.89
C VAL A 106 -5.22 0.19 -9.90
N PRO A 107 -5.81 -1.02 -9.82
CA PRO A 107 -5.06 -2.26 -9.99
C PRO A 107 -4.47 -2.36 -11.41
N LEU A 108 -3.36 -3.07 -11.54
CA LEU A 108 -2.73 -3.39 -12.83
C LEU A 108 -3.22 -4.73 -13.42
N ALA A 109 -3.96 -5.52 -12.65
CA ALA A 109 -4.53 -6.83 -13.02
C ALA A 109 -6.06 -6.85 -12.95
#